data_AF-A0A958CHA9-F1
#
_entry.id   AF-A0A958CHA9-F1
#
_cell.length_a   1.000
_cell.length_b   1.000
_cell.length_c   1.000
_cell.angle_alpha   90.00
_cell.angle_beta   90.00
_cell.angle_gamma   90.00
#
_symmetry.space_group_name_H-M   'P 1'
#
loop_
_entity.id
_entity.type
_entity.pdbx_description
1 polymer ?
#
loop_
_entity_poly.entity_id
_entity_poly.type
_entity_poly.pdbx_seq_one_letter_code
_entity_poly.pdbx_strand_id
1 'polypeptide(L)'
;MQRILTGTRYLIIIPVIGLVLASAIFFVFGGIGLIRMLLELVHTAIEILAGEMPPLDRNLLIVEVVEYVHTFLVGTVLFITAVGLYQLFITDVKFPGWLRIDSTEDLETNLIGVTVVVLAVNFMSRVFLGTPDTVLQYGAGIALPIAALGIFLGLRAWGTKMVKDSHHRRTDVHHEHSDQHHNHGEQAQDSAQL
;
A
#
# COMPACT_ATOMS: atom_id res chain seq x y z
N MET A 1 -15.66 27.70 -20.45
CA MET A 1 -14.71 26.65 -20.01
C MET A 1 -15.09 25.94 -18.71
N GLN A 2 -15.53 26.63 -17.64
CA GLN A 2 -15.75 26.01 -16.31
C GLN A 2 -16.80 24.88 -16.27
N ARG A 3 -17.83 24.91 -17.13
CA ARG A 3 -18.87 23.86 -17.17
C ARG A 3 -18.34 22.48 -17.62
N ILE A 4 -17.25 22.45 -18.38
CA ILE A 4 -16.63 21.21 -18.86
C ILE A 4 -15.83 20.55 -17.71
N LEU A 5 -15.17 21.36 -16.87
CA LEU A 5 -14.47 20.89 -15.68
C LEU A 5 -15.42 20.38 -14.59
N THR A 6 -16.62 20.97 -14.46
CA THR A 6 -17.64 20.45 -13.52
C THR A 6 -18.21 19.11 -13.98
N GLY A 7 -18.26 18.86 -15.29
CA GLY A 7 -18.71 17.58 -15.86
C GLY A 7 -17.76 16.41 -15.59
N THR A 8 -16.45 16.66 -15.51
CA THR A 8 -15.43 15.63 -15.25
C THR A 8 -15.67 14.91 -13.93
N ARG A 9 -16.22 15.58 -12.92
CA ARG A 9 -16.56 14.99 -11.62
C ARG A 9 -17.53 13.81 -11.72
N TYR A 10 -18.41 13.79 -12.72
CA TYR A 10 -19.38 12.70 -12.89
C TYR A 10 -18.75 11.43 -13.49
N LEU A 11 -17.67 11.56 -14.27
CA LEU A 11 -16.95 10.41 -14.85
C LEU A 11 -16.30 9.52 -13.78
N ILE A 12 -15.91 10.10 -12.64
CA ILE A 12 -15.25 9.37 -11.54
C ILE A 12 -16.23 8.50 -10.74
N ILE A 13 -17.54 8.73 -10.83
CA ILE A 13 -18.52 7.89 -10.15
C ILE A 13 -18.48 6.45 -10.69
N ILE A 14 -18.22 6.28 -11.99
CA ILE A 14 -18.15 4.97 -12.65
C ILE A 14 -17.04 4.09 -12.03
N PRO A 15 -15.75 4.49 -12.00
CA PRO A 15 -14.71 3.69 -11.37
C PRO A 15 -14.88 3.55 -9.86
N VAL A 16 -15.42 4.55 -9.16
CA VAL A 16 -15.67 4.45 -7.71
C VAL A 16 -16.68 3.33 -7.40
N ILE A 17 -17.80 3.27 -8.11
CA ILE A 17 -18.78 2.19 -7.94
C ILE A 17 -18.16 0.84 -8.30
N GLY A 18 -17.40 0.77 -9.39
CA GLY A 18 -16.70 -0.45 -9.81
C GLY A 18 -15.75 -0.98 -8.73
N LEU A 19 -14.95 -0.10 -8.12
CA LEU A 19 -14.00 -0.47 -7.06
C LEU A 19 -14.71 -0.90 -5.77
N VAL A 20 -15.80 -0.23 -5.37
CA VAL A 20 -16.61 -0.63 -4.21
C VAL A 20 -17.22 -2.01 -4.42
N LEU A 21 -17.79 -2.27 -5.60
CA LEU A 21 -18.36 -3.58 -5.93
C LEU A 21 -17.28 -4.67 -5.96
N ALA A 22 -16.13 -4.40 -6.59
CA ALA A 22 -15.02 -5.35 -6.62
C ALA A 22 -14.52 -5.67 -5.21
N SER A 23 -14.32 -4.64 -4.37
CA SER A 23 -13.94 -4.82 -2.97
C SER A 23 -14.95 -5.69 -2.19
N ALA A 24 -16.24 -5.40 -2.33
CA ALA A 24 -17.29 -6.18 -1.69
C ALA A 24 -17.27 -7.65 -2.11
N ILE A 25 -17.04 -7.92 -3.40
CA ILE A 25 -16.86 -9.28 -3.93
C ILE A 25 -15.66 -9.95 -3.23
N PHE A 26 -14.48 -9.33 -3.21
CA PHE A 26 -13.31 -9.91 -2.56
C PHE A 26 -13.53 -10.17 -1.06
N PHE A 27 -14.23 -9.29 -0.35
CA PHE A 27 -14.56 -9.51 1.07
C PHE A 27 -15.52 -10.69 1.27
N VAL A 28 -16.55 -10.82 0.43
CA VAL A 28 -17.52 -11.91 0.53
C VAL A 28 -16.86 -13.24 0.15
N PHE A 29 -16.14 -13.31 -0.96
CA PHE A 29 -15.45 -14.51 -1.40
C PHE A 29 -14.34 -14.92 -0.42
N GLY A 30 -13.52 -13.97 0.03
CA GLY A 30 -12.50 -14.21 1.05
C GLY A 30 -13.10 -14.68 2.37
N GLY A 31 -14.22 -14.08 2.80
CA GLY A 31 -14.95 -14.47 4.01
C GLY A 31 -15.56 -15.86 3.95
N ILE A 32 -16.28 -16.17 2.88
CA ILE A 32 -16.87 -17.51 2.70
C ILE A 32 -15.77 -18.57 2.62
N GLY A 33 -14.69 -18.31 1.88
CA GLY A 33 -13.56 -19.23 1.76
C GLY A 33 -12.87 -19.48 3.10
N LEU A 34 -12.56 -18.42 3.86
CA LEU A 34 -11.94 -18.52 5.16
C LEU A 34 -12.82 -19.28 6.16
N ILE A 35 -14.13 -19.03 6.18
CA ILE A 35 -15.07 -19.74 7.07
C ILE A 35 -15.11 -21.23 6.72
N ARG A 36 -15.17 -21.60 5.44
CA ARG A 36 -15.16 -22.99 5.00
C ARG A 36 -13.88 -23.70 5.43
N MET A 37 -12.73 -23.07 5.19
CA MET A 37 -11.43 -23.60 5.59
C MET A 37 -11.31 -23.80 7.12
N LEU A 38 -11.85 -22.88 7.92
CA LEU A 38 -11.92 -23.05 9.38
C LEU A 38 -12.84 -24.22 9.78
N LEU A 39 -13.97 -24.41 9.12
CA LEU A 39 -14.87 -25.53 9.40
C LEU A 39 -14.22 -26.87 9.04
N GLU A 40 -13.54 -26.97 7.91
CA GLU A 40 -12.78 -28.16 7.49
C GLU A 40 -11.65 -28.48 8.47
N LEU A 41 -10.94 -27.46 8.94
CA LEU A 41 -9.89 -27.62 9.96
C LEU A 41 -10.45 -28.19 11.27
N VAL A 42 -11.61 -27.68 11.73
CA VAL A 42 -12.27 -28.18 12.94
C VAL A 42 -12.78 -29.61 12.73
N HIS A 43 -13.39 -29.92 11.58
CA HIS A 43 -13.87 -31.26 11.27
C HIS A 43 -12.72 -32.28 11.30
N THR A 44 -11.62 -31.94 10.64
CA THR A 44 -10.43 -32.80 10.58
C THR A 44 -9.79 -32.98 11.97
N ALA A 45 -9.76 -31.93 12.81
CA ALA A 45 -9.26 -32.03 14.17
C ALA A 45 -10.10 -32.98 15.04
N ILE A 46 -11.42 -33.03 14.83
CA ILE A 46 -12.33 -33.93 15.53
C ILE A 46 -12.12 -35.39 15.05
N GLU A 47 -11.96 -35.61 13.74
CA GLU A 47 -11.67 -36.93 13.15
C GLU A 47 -10.34 -37.51 13.63
N ILE A 48 -9.30 -36.68 13.74
CA ILE A 48 -8.01 -37.09 14.32
C ILE A 48 -8.18 -37.52 15.78
N LEU A 49 -9.01 -36.81 16.55
CA LEU A 49 -9.34 -37.17 17.94
C LEU A 49 -10.14 -38.47 18.02
N ALA A 50 -10.90 -38.81 16.97
CA ALA A 50 -11.69 -40.04 16.86
C ALA A 50 -10.85 -41.28 16.44
N GLY A 51 -9.56 -41.10 16.14
CA GLY A 51 -8.60 -42.20 15.91
C GLY A 51 -8.34 -42.56 14.45
N GLU A 52 -8.90 -41.81 13.51
CA GLU A 52 -8.65 -41.97 12.06
C GLU A 52 -7.65 -40.89 11.63
N MET A 53 -6.40 -41.26 11.37
CA MET A 53 -5.37 -40.31 10.94
C MET A 53 -5.32 -40.18 9.42
N PRO A 54 -5.50 -38.96 8.91
CA PRO A 54 -4.65 -38.42 7.86
C PRO A 54 -3.65 -37.41 8.48
N PRO A 55 -2.36 -37.46 8.13
CA PRO A 55 -1.42 -36.42 8.51
C PRO A 55 -1.82 -35.10 7.84
N LEU A 56 -2.16 -34.09 8.64
CA LEU A 56 -2.46 -32.76 8.15
C LEU A 56 -1.15 -32.04 7.81
N ASP A 57 -0.95 -31.72 6.54
CA ASP A 57 0.21 -30.95 6.10
C ASP A 57 0.08 -29.49 6.56
N ARG A 58 0.72 -29.18 7.69
CA ARG A 58 0.69 -27.82 8.30
C ARG A 58 1.12 -26.73 7.32
N ASN A 59 2.04 -27.04 6.39
CA ASN A 59 2.51 -26.09 5.38
C ASN A 59 1.40 -25.71 4.39
N LEU A 60 0.56 -26.66 3.97
CA LEU A 60 -0.59 -26.39 3.10
C LEU A 60 -1.59 -25.46 3.79
N LEU A 61 -1.87 -25.70 5.07
CA LEU A 61 -2.77 -24.84 5.85
C LEU A 61 -2.26 -23.41 5.98
N ILE A 62 -0.96 -23.22 6.25
CA ILE A 62 -0.37 -21.88 6.37
C ILE A 62 -0.49 -21.14 5.04
N VAL A 63 -0.21 -21.81 3.93
CA VAL A 63 -0.31 -21.24 2.59
C VAL A 63 -1.75 -20.82 2.28
N GLU A 64 -2.71 -21.68 2.57
CA GLU A 64 -4.13 -21.44 2.30
C GLU A 64 -4.69 -20.28 3.15
N VAL A 65 -4.33 -20.19 4.43
CA VAL A 65 -4.67 -19.04 5.28
C VAL A 65 -4.10 -17.75 4.71
N VAL A 66 -2.83 -17.76 4.31
CA VAL A 66 -2.15 -16.59 3.76
C VAL A 66 -2.83 -16.13 2.45
N GLU A 67 -3.34 -17.04 1.63
CA GLU A 67 -4.09 -16.72 0.41
C GLU A 67 -5.43 -16.01 0.72
N TYR A 68 -6.17 -16.46 1.73
CA TYR A 68 -7.39 -15.77 2.17
C TYR A 68 -7.10 -14.41 2.80
N VAL A 69 -6.09 -14.30 3.66
CA VAL A 69 -5.64 -13.01 4.24
C VAL A 69 -5.30 -12.04 3.12
N HIS A 70 -4.58 -12.51 2.12
CA HIS A 70 -4.21 -11.71 0.96
C HIS A 70 -5.43 -11.20 0.18
N THR A 71 -6.43 -12.06 -0.02
CA THR A 71 -7.71 -11.68 -0.65
C THR A 71 -8.40 -10.53 0.07
N PHE A 72 -8.39 -10.53 1.42
CA PHE A 72 -8.92 -9.41 2.21
C PHE A 72 -8.09 -8.13 2.08
N LEU A 73 -6.76 -8.26 2.00
CA LEU A 73 -5.89 -7.10 1.79
C LEU A 73 -6.18 -6.44 0.44
N VAL A 74 -6.32 -7.22 -0.64
CA VAL A 74 -6.69 -6.69 -1.96
C VAL A 74 -8.05 -6.01 -1.90
N GLY A 75 -9.06 -6.63 -1.29
CA GLY A 75 -10.39 -6.02 -1.11
C GLY A 75 -10.33 -4.70 -0.34
N THR A 76 -9.53 -4.63 0.73
CA THR A 76 -9.34 -3.43 1.55
C THR A 76 -8.69 -2.30 0.75
N VAL A 77 -7.73 -2.65 -0.08
CA VAL A 77 -7.00 -1.67 -0.89
C VAL A 77 -7.92 -1.11 -1.96
N LEU A 78 -8.68 -1.95 -2.65
CA LEU A 78 -9.70 -1.49 -3.60
C LEU A 78 -10.72 -0.55 -2.94
N PHE A 79 -11.12 -0.85 -1.69
CA PHE A 79 -12.01 0.01 -0.91
C PHE A 79 -11.38 1.36 -0.59
N ILE A 80 -10.16 1.37 -0.04
CA ILE A 80 -9.41 2.60 0.26
C ILE A 80 -9.19 3.41 -1.02
N THR A 81 -8.89 2.75 -2.13
CA THR A 81 -8.76 3.38 -3.45
C THR A 81 -10.06 4.03 -3.89
N ALA A 82 -11.20 3.35 -3.73
CA ALA A 82 -12.50 3.92 -4.06
C ALA A 82 -12.83 5.15 -3.21
N VAL A 83 -12.56 5.08 -1.89
CA VAL A 83 -12.75 6.20 -0.97
C VAL A 83 -11.81 7.36 -1.31
N GLY A 84 -10.56 7.09 -1.64
CA GLY A 84 -9.58 8.09 -2.06
C GLY A 84 -9.98 8.81 -3.35
N LEU A 85 -10.44 8.08 -4.38
CA LEU A 85 -10.99 8.68 -5.60
C LEU A 85 -12.24 9.50 -5.31
N TYR A 86 -13.12 9.01 -4.43
CA TYR A 86 -14.31 9.75 -4.04
C TYR A 86 -13.93 11.07 -3.34
N GLN A 87 -12.99 11.04 -2.40
CA GLN A 87 -12.55 12.22 -1.68
C GLN A 87 -11.91 13.25 -2.62
N LEU A 88 -10.97 12.80 -3.46
CA LEU A 88 -10.18 13.67 -4.33
C LEU A 88 -11.02 14.45 -5.34
N PHE A 89 -12.11 13.85 -5.83
CA PHE A 89 -12.89 14.44 -6.91
C PHE A 89 -14.27 14.96 -6.50
N ILE A 90 -14.83 14.49 -5.38
CA ILE A 90 -16.22 14.77 -5.02
C ILE A 90 -16.30 15.66 -3.78
N THR A 91 -15.69 15.30 -2.66
CA THR A 91 -15.82 16.07 -1.41
C THR A 91 -14.66 15.82 -0.47
N ASP A 92 -14.12 16.90 0.10
CA ASP A 92 -13.20 16.86 1.24
C ASP A 92 -13.96 16.39 2.50
N VAL A 93 -14.01 15.07 2.69
CA VAL A 93 -14.49 14.46 3.93
C VAL A 93 -13.35 14.52 4.94
N LYS A 94 -13.61 15.04 6.15
CA LYS A 94 -12.63 15.05 7.24
C LYS A 94 -12.43 13.64 7.80
N PHE A 95 -11.56 12.87 7.15
CA PHE A 95 -11.09 11.60 7.69
C PHE A 95 -9.94 11.81 8.69
N PRO A 96 -9.80 10.94 9.71
CA PRO A 96 -8.60 10.90 10.54
C PRO A 96 -7.37 10.63 9.66
N GLY A 97 -6.21 11.19 10.04
CA GLY A 97 -5.04 11.33 9.15
C GLY A 97 -4.47 10.06 8.52
N TRP A 98 -4.84 8.86 8.99
CA TRP A 98 -4.44 7.57 8.41
C TRP A 98 -5.26 7.16 7.17
N LEU A 99 -6.38 7.83 6.89
CA LEU A 99 -7.23 7.56 5.72
C LEU A 99 -7.30 8.75 4.76
N ARG A 100 -6.52 9.81 5.02
CA ARG A 100 -6.50 11.01 4.18
C ARG A 100 -5.55 10.80 3.01
N ILE A 101 -6.11 10.81 1.80
CA ILE A 101 -5.35 10.67 0.55
C ILE A 101 -5.34 12.05 -0.09
N ASP A 102 -4.16 12.69 -0.08
CA ASP A 102 -4.00 14.10 -0.47
C ASP A 102 -3.77 14.24 -1.99
N SER A 103 -3.49 13.15 -2.73
CA SER A 103 -3.29 13.18 -4.19
C SER A 103 -3.62 11.84 -4.91
N THR A 104 -3.82 11.90 -6.23
CA THR A 104 -3.92 10.71 -7.08
C THR A 104 -2.64 9.87 -7.07
N GLU A 105 -1.50 10.52 -6.84
CA GLU A 105 -0.17 9.89 -6.84
C GLU A 105 0.03 9.00 -5.60
N ASP A 106 -0.54 9.39 -4.46
CA ASP A 106 -0.57 8.57 -3.24
C ASP A 106 -1.43 7.32 -3.44
N LEU A 107 -2.53 7.47 -4.19
CA LEU A 107 -3.42 6.37 -4.52
C LEU A 107 -2.73 5.31 -5.39
N GLU A 108 -2.02 5.77 -6.42
CA GLU A 108 -1.23 4.93 -7.31
C GLU A 108 -0.13 4.19 -6.54
N THR A 109 0.58 4.90 -5.67
CA THR A 109 1.66 4.31 -4.84
C THR A 109 1.14 3.18 -3.96
N ASN A 110 -0.01 3.38 -3.31
CA ASN A 110 -0.62 2.37 -2.47
C ASN A 110 -1.06 1.13 -3.27
N LEU A 111 -1.59 1.32 -4.48
CA LEU A 111 -1.99 0.22 -5.36
C LEU A 111 -0.79 -0.60 -5.86
N ILE A 112 0.32 0.07 -6.18
CA ILE A 112 1.57 -0.61 -6.54
C ILE A 112 2.11 -1.40 -5.36
N GLY A 113 2.14 -0.80 -4.16
CA GLY A 113 2.61 -1.48 -2.94
C GLY A 113 1.85 -2.77 -2.67
N VAL A 114 0.53 -2.75 -2.86
CA VAL A 114 -0.32 -3.93 -2.66
C VAL A 114 -0.08 -4.97 -3.74
N THR A 115 0.08 -4.56 -4.99
CA THR A 115 0.44 -5.46 -6.09
C THR A 115 1.76 -6.19 -5.82
N VAL A 116 2.76 -5.52 -5.26
CA VAL A 116 4.03 -6.16 -4.84
C VAL A 116 3.77 -7.21 -3.75
N VAL A 117 2.94 -6.91 -2.75
CA VAL A 117 2.56 -7.87 -1.70
C VAL A 117 1.82 -9.08 -2.29
N VAL A 118 0.91 -8.88 -3.26
CA VAL A 118 0.22 -9.98 -3.99
C VAL A 118 1.24 -10.94 -4.61
N LEU A 119 2.19 -10.39 -5.37
CA LEU A 119 3.20 -11.18 -6.06
C LEU A 119 4.09 -11.94 -5.08
N ALA A 120 4.47 -11.31 -3.97
CA ALA A 120 5.27 -11.93 -2.91
C ALA A 120 4.52 -13.08 -2.22
N VAL A 121 3.25 -12.90 -1.89
CA VAL A 121 2.42 -13.96 -1.28
C VAL A 121 2.20 -15.12 -2.25
N ASN A 122 1.92 -14.84 -3.52
CA ASN A 122 1.77 -15.88 -4.54
C ASN A 122 3.06 -16.70 -4.70
N PHE A 123 4.21 -16.04 -4.66
CA PHE A 123 5.51 -16.72 -4.65
C PHE A 123 5.68 -17.65 -3.45
N MET A 124 5.40 -17.13 -2.24
CA MET A 124 5.48 -17.90 -1.01
C MET A 124 4.63 -19.17 -1.08
N SER A 125 3.38 -19.05 -1.55
CA SER A 125 2.48 -20.19 -1.76
C SER A 125 3.12 -21.25 -2.68
N ARG A 126 3.71 -20.82 -3.80
CA ARG A 126 4.37 -21.73 -4.76
C ARG A 126 5.63 -22.41 -4.21
N VAL A 127 6.42 -21.72 -3.40
CA VAL A 127 7.62 -22.31 -2.78
C VAL A 127 7.26 -23.41 -1.79
N PHE A 128 6.16 -23.25 -1.07
CA PHE A 128 5.71 -24.23 -0.07
C PHE A 128 5.01 -25.45 -0.68
N LEU A 129 4.43 -25.31 -1.88
CA LEU A 129 3.69 -26.37 -2.58
C LEU A 129 4.50 -27.05 -3.70
N GLY A 130 5.60 -26.46 -4.16
CA GLY A 130 6.37 -26.92 -5.33
C GLY A 130 7.44 -27.97 -5.02
N THR A 131 7.69 -28.88 -5.98
CA THR A 131 8.79 -29.87 -5.94
C THR A 131 10.13 -29.18 -6.26
N PRO A 132 11.25 -29.51 -5.56
CA PRO A 132 12.54 -28.80 -5.64
C PRO A 132 13.04 -28.51 -7.06
N ASP A 133 12.79 -29.43 -7.99
CA ASP A 133 13.28 -29.40 -9.37
C ASP A 133 12.64 -28.27 -10.20
N THR A 134 11.48 -27.76 -9.78
CA THR A 134 10.74 -26.68 -10.46
C THR A 134 10.79 -25.34 -9.72
N VAL A 135 11.24 -25.33 -8.46
CA VAL A 135 11.26 -24.12 -7.61
C VAL A 135 12.17 -23.04 -8.20
N LEU A 136 13.28 -23.41 -8.85
CA LEU A 136 14.19 -22.43 -9.46
C LEU A 136 13.56 -21.70 -10.65
N GLN A 137 12.78 -22.41 -11.47
CA GLN A 137 12.17 -21.86 -12.69
C GLN A 137 10.97 -20.95 -12.35
N TYR A 138 10.13 -21.37 -11.38
CA TYR A 138 9.06 -20.52 -10.84
C TYR A 138 9.60 -19.37 -9.99
N GLY A 139 10.69 -19.61 -9.26
CA GLY A 139 11.41 -18.59 -8.49
C GLY A 139 11.94 -17.47 -9.37
N ALA A 140 12.59 -17.81 -10.48
CA ALA A 140 13.01 -16.80 -11.45
C ALA A 140 11.83 -16.05 -12.08
N GLY A 141 10.72 -16.74 -12.38
CA GLY A 141 9.52 -16.15 -12.97
C GLY A 141 8.82 -15.10 -12.09
N ILE A 142 8.90 -15.24 -10.76
CA ILE A 142 8.27 -14.30 -9.82
C ILE A 142 9.28 -13.30 -9.23
N ALA A 143 10.55 -13.69 -9.06
CA ALA A 143 11.60 -12.78 -8.61
C ALA A 143 11.84 -11.63 -9.60
N LEU A 144 11.67 -11.87 -10.90
CA LEU A 144 11.86 -10.85 -11.93
C LEU A 144 10.84 -9.70 -11.83
N PRO A 145 9.52 -9.94 -11.79
CA PRO A 145 8.55 -8.86 -11.57
C PRO A 145 8.68 -8.20 -10.19
N ILE A 146 9.03 -8.95 -9.13
CA ILE A 146 9.28 -8.35 -7.80
C ILE A 146 10.50 -7.41 -7.86
N ALA A 147 11.60 -7.82 -8.50
CA ALA A 147 12.79 -6.99 -8.66
C ALA A 147 12.50 -5.76 -9.52
N ALA A 148 11.76 -5.91 -10.62
CA ALA A 148 11.36 -4.79 -11.48
C ALA A 148 10.52 -3.75 -10.71
N LEU A 149 9.53 -4.20 -9.95
CA LEU A 149 8.69 -3.32 -9.13
C LEU A 149 9.49 -2.69 -7.97
N GLY A 150 10.36 -3.45 -7.32
CA GLY A 150 11.22 -2.95 -6.24
C GLY A 150 12.19 -1.87 -6.71
N ILE A 151 12.81 -2.06 -7.89
CA ILE A 151 13.67 -1.05 -8.52
C ILE A 151 12.86 0.19 -8.90
N PHE A 152 11.68 0.02 -9.49
CA PHE A 152 10.79 1.15 -9.85
C PHE A 152 10.40 1.97 -8.62
N LEU A 153 10.03 1.30 -7.52
CA LEU A 153 9.66 1.96 -6.26
C LEU A 153 10.85 2.68 -5.63
N GLY A 154 12.04 2.06 -5.65
CA GLY A 154 13.28 2.65 -5.16
C GLY A 154 13.70 3.90 -5.95
N LEU A 155 13.61 3.85 -7.28
CA LEU A 155 13.87 5.00 -8.15
C LEU A 155 12.92 6.16 -7.87
N ARG A 156 11.63 5.88 -7.72
CA ARG A 156 10.61 6.88 -7.43
C ARG A 156 10.77 7.50 -6.03
N ALA A 157 11.04 6.67 -5.03
CA ALA A 157 11.32 7.13 -3.67
C ALA A 157 12.56 8.05 -3.64
N TRP A 158 13.59 7.75 -4.44
CA TRP A 158 14.76 8.61 -4.52
C TRP A 158 14.47 9.97 -5.18
N GLY A 159 13.62 9.98 -6.22
CA GLY A 159 13.16 11.22 -6.86
C GLY A 159 12.42 12.17 -5.92
N THR A 160 11.53 11.64 -5.07
CA THR A 160 10.80 12.48 -4.08
C THR A 160 11.71 13.02 -2.97
N LYS A 161 12.74 12.25 -2.57
CA LYS A 161 13.70 12.67 -1.54
C LYS A 161 14.55 13.88 -1.98
N MET A 162 14.99 13.90 -3.24
CA MET A 162 15.78 15.00 -3.82
C MET A 162 15.02 16.34 -3.85
N VAL A 163 13.70 16.30 -4.02
CA VAL A 163 12.84 17.50 -4.02
C VAL A 163 12.68 18.06 -2.60
N LYS A 164 12.53 17.19 -1.60
CA LYS A 164 12.36 17.58 -0.19
C LYS A 164 13.64 18.19 0.41
N ASP A 165 14.81 17.63 0.10
CA ASP A 165 16.09 18.12 0.60
C ASP A 165 16.47 19.50 0.00
N SER A 166 15.96 19.82 -1.18
CA SER A 166 16.20 21.11 -1.84
C SER A 166 15.48 22.29 -1.17
N HIS A 167 14.34 22.05 -0.50
CA HIS A 167 13.57 23.09 0.18
C HIS A 167 14.15 23.46 1.55
N HIS A 168 14.62 22.48 2.33
CA HIS A 168 15.26 22.76 3.62
C HIS A 168 16.55 23.56 3.47
N ARG A 169 17.36 23.24 2.45
CA ARG A 169 18.61 23.96 2.19
C ARG A 169 18.43 25.41 1.72
N ARG A 170 17.23 25.81 1.25
CA ARG A 170 16.92 27.21 0.91
C ARG A 170 16.39 28.01 2.10
N THR A 171 15.66 27.39 3.02
CA THR A 171 15.17 28.06 4.23
C THR A 171 16.29 28.32 5.24
N ASP A 172 17.25 27.41 5.36
CA ASP A 172 18.36 27.56 6.31
C ASP A 172 19.27 28.75 5.92
N VAL A 173 19.52 28.94 4.62
CA VAL A 173 20.32 30.06 4.10
C VAL A 173 19.64 31.42 4.33
N HIS A 174 18.30 31.47 4.33
CA HIS A 174 17.58 32.71 4.61
C HIS A 174 17.54 33.08 6.10
N HIS A 175 17.57 32.11 7.02
CA HIS A 175 17.73 32.42 8.45
C HIS A 175 19.16 32.83 8.79
N GLU A 176 20.17 32.18 8.22
CA GLU A 176 21.57 32.52 8.50
C GLU A 176 21.94 33.95 8.06
N HIS A 177 21.40 34.42 6.92
CA HIS A 177 21.63 35.80 6.46
C HIS A 177 20.85 36.86 7.26
N SER A 178 19.75 36.46 7.91
CA SER A 178 18.94 37.37 8.75
C SER A 178 19.61 37.63 10.09
N ASP A 179 20.21 36.59 10.68
CA ASP A 179 20.90 36.69 11.97
C ASP A 179 22.22 37.48 11.87
N GLN A 180 22.90 37.40 10.71
CA GLN A 180 24.16 38.12 10.50
C GLN A 180 23.96 39.63 10.33
N HIS A 181 22.81 40.07 9.79
CA HIS A 181 22.46 41.48 9.71
C HIS A 181 22.00 42.07 11.05
N HIS A 182 21.45 41.26 11.97
CA HIS A 182 21.05 41.73 13.29
C HIS A 182 22.26 41.94 14.21
N ASN A 183 23.22 41.01 14.16
CA ASN A 183 24.39 41.05 15.05
C ASN A 183 25.37 42.20 14.73
N HIS A 184 25.51 42.61 13.46
CA HIS A 184 26.32 43.77 13.09
C HIS A 184 25.68 45.12 13.44
N GLY A 185 24.36 45.18 13.65
CA GLY A 185 23.67 46.39 14.08
C GLY A 185 23.94 46.74 15.55
N GLU A 186 24.00 45.73 16.43
CA GLU A 186 24.27 45.92 17.86
C GLU A 186 25.74 46.30 18.15
N GLN A 187 26.70 45.70 17.45
CA GLN A 187 28.13 46.02 17.65
C GLN A 187 28.51 47.44 17.22
N ALA A 188 27.80 48.01 16.25
CA ALA A 188 28.01 49.40 15.82
C ALA A 188 27.41 50.43 16.79
N GLN A 189 26.42 50.03 17.59
CA GLN A 189 25.82 50.91 18.61
C GLN A 189 26.63 50.96 19.90
N ASP A 190 27.26 49.84 20.30
CA ASP A 190 28.07 49.76 21.52
C ASP A 190 29.42 50.50 21.39
N SER A 191 30.01 50.49 20.19
CA SER A 191 31.28 51.18 19.89
C SER A 191 31.15 52.70 19.75
N ALA A 192 29.93 53.25 19.67
CA ALA A 192 29.67 54.68 19.61
C ALA A 192 29.40 55.32 21.00
N GLN A 193 29.40 54.53 22.07
CA GLN A 193 29.16 54.99 23.46
C GLN A 193 30.42 55.01 24.35
N LEU A 194 31.60 54.76 23.78
CA LEU A 194 32.91 54.91 24.43
C LEU A 194 33.71 56.04 23.77
#